data_AF-A0A918NVQ2-F1
#
_entry.id   AF-A0A918NVQ2-F1
#
_cell.length_a   1.000
_cell.length_b   1.000
_cell.length_c   1.000
_cell.angle_alpha   90.00
_cell.angle_beta   90.00
_cell.angle_gamma   90.00
#
_symmetry.space_group_name_H-M   'P 1'
#
loop_
_entity.id
_entity.type
_entity.pdbx_description
1 polymer ?
#
loop_
_entity_poly.entity_id
_entity_poly.type
_entity_poly.pdbx_seq_one_letter_code
_entity_poly.pdbx_strand_id
1 'polypeptide(L)' 'MTRHVTQVAQIAHTVAGGDPAGLGLALEVARELHPPAGRAPEVAPPALPRSVRRSAARRRAARPRRGRTPPTAIVRG' A
#
# COMPACT_ATOMS: atom_id res chain seq x y z
N MET A 1 8.78 -36.09 6.57
CA MET A 1 8.47 -35.35 5.33
C MET A 1 8.86 -33.89 5.53
N THR A 2 10.03 -33.48 5.04
CA THR A 2 10.57 -32.13 5.30
C THR A 2 10.29 -31.25 4.08
N ARG A 3 9.60 -30.12 4.29
CA ARG A 3 9.23 -29.20 3.22
C ARG A 3 10.41 -28.28 2.91
N HIS A 4 10.92 -28.35 1.69
CA HIS A 4 11.91 -27.40 1.21
C HIS A 4 11.24 -26.05 0.96
N VAL A 5 11.75 -25.00 1.61
CA VAL A 5 11.38 -23.62 1.32
C VAL A 5 12.44 -23.07 0.39
N THR A 6 12.11 -22.93 -0.88
CA THR A 6 13.03 -22.39 -1.88
C THR A 6 13.23 -20.90 -1.62
N GLN A 7 14.48 -20.51 -1.42
CA GLN A 7 14.85 -19.12 -1.20
C GLN A 7 14.62 -18.32 -2.48
N VAL A 8 13.84 -17.25 -2.40
CA VAL A 8 13.59 -16.34 -3.53
C VAL A 8 14.68 -15.29 -3.56
N ALA A 9 15.41 -15.22 -4.68
CA ALA A 9 16.45 -14.22 -4.89
C ALA A 9 15.83 -12.84 -5.10
N GLN A 10 16.34 -11.83 -4.40
CA GLN A 10 16.01 -10.43 -4.62
C GLN A 10 16.86 -9.91 -5.78
N ILE A 11 16.23 -9.53 -6.88
CA ILE A 11 16.90 -8.92 -8.03
C ILE A 11 16.54 -7.43 -8.04
N ALA A 12 17.56 -6.57 -7.95
CA ALA A 12 17.38 -5.13 -8.10
C ALA A 12 17.30 -4.79 -9.59
N HIS A 13 16.16 -4.26 -10.03
CA HIS A 13 16.00 -3.70 -11.37
C HIS A 13 16.21 -2.19 -11.31
N THR A 14 17.25 -1.71 -11.98
CA THR A 14 17.43 -0.29 -12.25
C THR A 14 16.63 0.08 -13.49
N VAL A 15 15.41 0.59 -13.29
CA VAL A 15 14.63 1.19 -14.38
C VAL A 15 15.13 2.61 -14.58
N ALA A 16 15.65 2.91 -15.77
CA ALA A 16 15.96 4.28 -16.17
C ALA A 16 14.64 5.05 -16.34
N GLY A 17 14.54 6.25 -15.74
CA GLY A 17 13.33 7.08 -15.79
C GLY A 17 12.64 7.37 -14.44
N GLY A 18 13.36 7.20 -13.32
CA GLY A 18 12.85 7.52 -11.98
C GLY A 18 13.15 8.93 -11.47
N ASP A 19 13.66 9.83 -12.32
CA ASP A 19 13.93 11.21 -11.89
C ASP A 19 12.62 11.91 -11.50
N PRO A 20 12.52 12.52 -10.30
CA PRO A 20 11.28 13.14 -9.83
C PRO A 20 10.77 14.27 -10.74
N ALA A 21 11.66 15.02 -11.41
CA ALA A 21 11.24 16.09 -12.32
C ALA A 21 10.68 15.49 -13.62
N GLY A 22 11.32 14.44 -14.15
CA GLY A 22 10.79 13.67 -15.28
C GLY A 22 9.43 13.02 -14.99
N LEU A 23 9.22 12.52 -13.77
CA LEU A 23 7.92 11.98 -13.34
C LEU A 23 6.84 13.06 -13.28
N GLY A 24 7.16 14.24 -12.76
CA GLY A 24 6.24 15.38 -12.73
C GLY A 24 5.74 15.76 -14.12
N LEU A 25 6.68 15.91 -15.07
CA LEU A 25 6.38 16.22 -16.47
C LEU A 25 5.57 15.12 -17.16
N ALA A 26 5.92 13.85 -16.94
CA ALA A 26 5.17 12.73 -17.52
C ALA A 26 3.71 12.70 -17.03
N LEU A 27 3.48 13.01 -15.75
CA LEU A 27 2.13 13.10 -15.17
C LEU A 27 1.35 14.31 -15.69
N GLU A 28 2.02 15.42 -15.99
CA GLU A 28 1.40 16.59 -16.60
C GLU A 28 0.93 16.28 -18.02
N VAL A 29 1.84 15.80 -18.88
CA VAL A 29 1.52 15.35 -20.25
C VAL A 29 0.42 14.29 -20.25
N ALA A 30 0.47 13.34 -19.32
CA ALA A 30 -0.57 12.32 -19.21
C ALA A 30 -1.94 12.93 -18.89
N ARG A 31 -2.04 14.01 -18.11
CA ARG A 31 -3.33 14.68 -17.84
C ARG A 31 -3.84 15.46 -19.03
N GLU A 32 -2.95 16.05 -19.82
CA GLU A 32 -3.32 16.73 -21.06
C GLU A 32 -3.86 15.76 -22.09
N LEU A 33 -3.18 14.62 -22.28
CA LEU A 33 -3.57 13.58 -23.24
C LEU A 33 -4.74 12.73 -22.75
N HIS A 34 -4.82 12.50 -21.45
CA HIS A 34 -5.85 11.72 -20.79
C HIS A 34 -6.51 12.56 -19.70
N PRO A 35 -7.43 13.47 -20.07
CA PRO A 35 -8.16 14.23 -19.08
C PRO A 35 -8.83 13.26 -18.11
N PRO A 36 -8.80 13.52 -16.80
CA PRO A 36 -9.39 12.63 -15.81
C PRO A 36 -10.87 12.50 -16.12
N ALA A 37 -11.28 11.32 -16.55
CA ALA A 37 -12.68 11.01 -16.77
C ALA A 37 -13.42 11.16 -15.43
N GLY A 38 -14.66 11.65 -15.50
CA GLY A 38 -15.53 11.73 -14.33
C GLY A 38 -15.64 10.36 -13.65
N ARG A 39 -15.91 10.37 -12.34
CA ARG A 39 -16.13 9.13 -11.61
C ARG A 39 -17.31 8.39 -12.24
N ALA A 40 -17.07 7.15 -12.66
CA ALA A 40 -18.16 6.28 -13.09
C ALA A 40 -19.22 6.19 -11.98
N PRO A 41 -20.52 6.02 -12.31
CA PRO A 41 -21.57 5.90 -11.30
C PRO A 41 -21.17 4.93 -10.20
N GLU A 42 -21.22 5.39 -8.94
CA GLU A 42 -20.87 4.54 -7.82
C GLU A 42 -21.90 3.41 -7.70
N VAL A 43 -21.58 2.26 -8.28
CA VAL A 43 -22.34 1.03 -8.06
C VAL A 43 -22.14 0.66 -6.60
N ALA A 44 -23.21 0.81 -5.81
CA ALA A 44 -23.21 0.41 -4.42
C ALA A 44 -22.80 -1.08 -4.33
N PRO A 45 -21.79 -1.43 -3.51
CA PRO A 45 -21.41 -2.83 -3.37
C PRO A 45 -22.61 -3.61 -2.80
N PRO A 46 -22.83 -4.86 -3.24
CA PRO A 46 -23.91 -5.69 -2.73
C PRO A 46 -23.80 -5.81 -1.21
N ALA A 47 -24.95 -5.85 -0.53
CA ALA A 47 -25.00 -5.97 0.91
C ALA A 47 -24.26 -7.24 1.37
N LEU A 48 -23.06 -7.07 1.94
CA LEU A 48 -22.32 -8.20 2.51
C LEU A 48 -23.10 -8.81 3.67
N PRO A 49 -23.19 -10.16 3.75
CA PRO A 49 -23.81 -10.82 4.88
C PRO A 49 -23.11 -10.41 6.18
N ARG A 50 -23.90 -10.29 7.26
CA ARG A 50 -23.46 -9.75 8.56
C ARG A 50 -22.26 -10.50 9.16
N SER A 51 -22.05 -11.75 8.77
CA SER A 51 -20.90 -12.59 9.15
C SER A 51 -19.56 -12.08 8.60
N VAL A 52 -19.53 -11.60 7.34
CA VAL A 52 -18.32 -11.09 6.68
C VAL A 52 -17.85 -9.77 7.31
N ARG A 53 -18.79 -8.90 7.70
CA ARG A 53 -18.47 -7.63 8.39
C ARG A 53 -17.79 -7.84 9.75
N ARG A 54 -18.23 -8.83 10.56
CA ARG A 54 -17.59 -9.15 11.86
C ARG A 54 -16.16 -9.65 11.69
N SER A 55 -15.88 -10.43 10.64
CA SER A 55 -14.54 -10.94 10.35
C SER A 55 -13.55 -9.83 10.02
N ALA A 56 -13.96 -8.84 9.20
CA ALA A 56 -13.12 -7.69 8.86
C ALA A 56 -12.80 -6.79 10.07
N ALA A 57 -13.76 -6.57 10.96
CA ALA A 57 -13.55 -5.80 12.19
C ALA A 57 -12.54 -6.47 13.13
N ARG A 58 -12.64 -7.80 13.31
CA ARG A 58 -11.66 -8.57 14.10
C ARG A 58 -10.25 -8.49 13.52
N ARG A 59 -10.10 -8.59 12.19
CA ARG A 59 -8.77 -8.43 11.54
C ARG A 59 -8.15 -7.06 11.76
N ARG A 60 -8.96 -5.99 11.78
CA ARG A 60 -8.47 -4.62 12.06
C ARG A 60 -8.05 -4.45 13.51
N ALA A 61 -8.79 -5.03 14.47
CA ALA A 61 -8.45 -5.00 15.89
C ALA A 61 -7.17 -5.81 16.19
N ALA A 62 -6.94 -6.90 15.46
CA ALA A 62 -5.76 -7.75 15.61
C ALA A 62 -4.49 -7.21 14.94
N ARG A 63 -4.54 -6.06 14.24
CA ARG A 63 -3.34 -5.46 13.64
C ARG A 63 -2.60 -4.65 14.71
N PRO A 64 -1.44 -5.11 15.23
CA PRO A 64 -0.63 -4.26 16.10
C PRO A 64 -0.19 -3.03 15.32
N ARG A 65 -0.34 -1.84 15.92
CA ARG A 65 0.24 -0.59 15.43
C ARG A 65 1.75 -0.65 15.58
N ARG A 66 2.42 -1.37 14.67
CA ARG A 66 3.88 -1.35 14.54
C ARG A 66 4.29 0.06 14.12
N GLY A 67 4.69 0.87 15.10
CA GLY A 67 5.15 2.24 14.86
C GLY A 67 5.10 3.19 16.05
N ARG A 68 5.09 2.70 17.29
CA ARG A 68 5.31 3.57 18.46
C ARG A 68 6.62 3.16 19.13
N THR A 69 7.73 3.61 18.57
CA THR A 69 9.00 3.70 19.31
C THR A 69 8.78 4.75 20.42
N PRO A 70 8.91 4.41 21.70
CA PRO A 70 8.96 5.43 22.75
C PRO A 70 10.24 6.26 22.56
N PRO A 71 10.23 7.58 22.80
CA PRO A 71 11.46 8.36 22.82
C PRO A 71 12.32 7.85 23.98
N THR A 72 13.51 7.35 23.65
CA THR A 72 14.53 6.95 24.64
C THR A 72 14.91 8.18 25.46
N ALA A 73 14.55 8.20 26.74
CA ALA A 73 15.09 9.17 27.69
C ALA A 73 16.52 8.75 28.02
N ILE A 74 17.50 9.46 27.47
CA ILE A 74 18.91 9.33 27.88
C ILE A 74 19.05 10.11 29.20
N VAL A 75 19.09 9.39 30.32
CA VAL A 75 19.53 9.95 31.61
C VAL A 75 21.03 10.14 31.55
N ARG A 76 21.47 11.40 31.73
CA ARG A 76 22.87 11.78 31.94
C ARG A 76 23.31 11.31 33.33
N GLY A 77 24.43 10.59 33.38
CA GLY A 77 25.30 10.48 34.55
C GLY A 77 26.46 11.45 34.39
#